data_AF-I4C5M1-F1
#
_entry.id   AF-I4C5M1-F1
#
_cell.length_a   1.000
_cell.length_b   1.000
_cell.length_c   1.000
_cell.angle_alpha   90.00
_cell.angle_beta   90.00
_cell.angle_gamma   90.00
#
_symmetry.space_group_name_H-M   'P 1'
#
loop_
_entity.id
_entity.type
_entity.pdbx_description
1 polymer ?
#
loop_
_entity_poly.entity_id
_entity_poly.type
_entity_poly.pdbx_seq_one_letter_code
_entity_poly.pdbx_strand_id
1 'polypeptide(L)'
;MKIHTLVPGIFLLLIITGNIHAASFDCEKATSEAEKLICADQTLSKSDEDLAALYAETLKRAADPLLLERQQRAWLSNVRDQCIDPSILKDAYVTRIKQLSSVLRTMSRGTAKTIKSDAEACQVVVDFVLDNLSVPPEDSQPTMEELERIFGKDTLGTLYGCSPSYWRHDFNNDGTPDHLIISVQGTAHVSVGYVLSGKKGSAVQEVGDYECYDLSVLNVGTRYYVLSHHGGRLGKLWRLSRSGEFMPVCKFSPRKEPMVELVAGKENGVCLEARLGRVHHARYGLTHGLGPLPLGAPNLSKDPIEGLALVDINNDGTPDNVVRIDFSRVGGRGCKGRDLAVTDATRTKIPDTKLNEILIDRAECDSNMDVFVYEGIAYVDLQDDSGNRQIYRIRGEKIETICEFSGHLLYDVVDVVEKSEE
;
A
#
# COMPACT_ATOMS: atom_id res chain seq x y z
N MET A 1 31.19 73.49 0.64
CA MET A 1 30.68 73.39 2.01
C MET A 1 30.15 71.97 2.20
N LYS A 2 30.78 71.21 3.12
CA LYS A 2 30.49 69.89 3.73
C LYS A 2 29.77 68.77 2.91
N ILE A 3 30.49 67.71 2.51
CA ILE A 3 30.68 66.37 3.16
C ILE A 3 29.46 65.42 2.96
N HIS A 4 29.67 64.24 2.36
CA HIS A 4 29.54 62.89 2.98
C HIS A 4 29.64 61.78 1.91
N THR A 5 30.78 61.10 1.89
CA THR A 5 31.01 59.79 1.26
C THR A 5 30.28 58.71 2.06
N LEU A 6 29.38 57.96 1.42
CA LEU A 6 28.70 56.80 1.98
C LEU A 6 29.45 55.52 1.59
N VAL A 7 29.86 54.76 2.61
CA VAL A 7 30.38 53.39 2.51
C VAL A 7 29.18 52.43 2.47
N PRO A 8 29.06 51.52 1.50
CA PRO A 8 28.04 50.48 1.57
C PRO A 8 28.56 49.32 2.41
N GLY A 9 27.96 49.12 3.58
CA GLY A 9 28.15 47.93 4.41
C GLY A 9 27.52 46.72 3.74
N ILE A 10 28.32 45.66 3.55
CA ILE A 10 27.88 44.35 3.10
C ILE A 10 27.04 43.72 4.23
N PHE A 11 25.74 43.61 4.01
CA PHE A 11 24.82 42.89 4.89
C PHE A 11 24.81 41.41 4.46
N LEU A 12 25.50 40.56 5.23
CA LEU A 12 25.52 39.12 5.01
C LEU A 12 24.17 38.52 5.43
N LEU A 13 23.33 38.19 4.45
CA LEU A 13 22.04 37.53 4.64
C LEU A 13 22.28 36.03 4.90
N LEU A 14 22.16 35.59 6.15
CA LEU A 14 22.11 34.18 6.52
C LEU A 14 20.78 33.59 6.06
N ILE A 15 20.80 32.89 4.91
CA ILE A 15 19.66 32.10 4.44
C ILE A 15 19.63 30.81 5.25
N ILE A 16 18.82 30.79 6.31
CA ILE A 16 18.45 29.55 6.99
C ILE A 16 17.42 28.88 6.08
N THR A 17 17.87 27.94 5.25
CA THR A 17 16.99 27.06 4.48
C THR A 17 16.33 26.08 5.45
N GLY A 18 15.22 26.49 6.08
CA GLY A 18 14.29 25.52 6.64
C GLY A 18 13.72 24.72 5.48
N ASN A 19 13.86 23.39 5.50
CA ASN A 19 13.13 22.53 4.59
C ASN A 19 11.64 22.69 4.93
N ILE A 20 10.96 23.57 4.20
CA ILE A 20 9.50 23.69 4.26
C ILE A 20 8.96 22.48 3.50
N HIS A 21 8.75 21.38 4.21
CA HIS A 21 7.88 20.31 3.74
C HIS A 21 6.46 20.84 3.81
N ALA A 22 5.81 20.98 2.64
CA ALA A 22 4.43 21.40 2.56
C ALA A 22 3.53 20.18 2.76
N ALA A 23 2.78 20.16 3.85
CA ALA A 23 1.62 19.30 4.03
C ALA A 23 0.38 20.04 3.50
N SER A 24 -0.78 19.39 3.46
CA SER A 24 -2.04 20.05 3.10
C SER A 24 -2.50 21.08 4.14
N PHE A 25 -1.78 21.21 5.25
CA PHE A 25 -1.98 22.15 6.33
C PHE A 25 -0.68 22.87 6.72
N ASP A 26 -0.82 23.91 7.54
CA ASP A 26 0.27 24.72 8.04
C ASP A 26 1.03 23.98 9.15
N CYS A 27 2.24 23.49 8.85
CA CYS A 27 3.06 22.73 9.78
C CYS A 27 3.43 23.48 11.07
N GLU A 28 3.42 24.82 11.07
CA GLU A 28 3.64 25.60 12.29
C GLU A 28 2.44 25.52 13.26
N LYS A 29 1.28 25.07 12.75
CA LYS A 29 0.03 24.90 13.50
C LYS A 29 -0.28 23.44 13.80
N ALA A 30 0.65 22.51 13.52
CA ALA A 30 0.48 21.10 13.86
C ALA A 30 0.21 20.93 15.36
N THR A 31 -0.91 20.29 15.70
CA THR A 31 -1.37 20.09 17.08
C THR A 31 -1.33 18.62 17.49
N SER A 32 -1.66 17.69 16.58
CA SER A 32 -1.60 16.26 16.85
C SER A 32 -0.18 15.70 16.62
N GLU A 33 0.16 14.60 17.29
CA GLU A 33 1.44 13.92 17.05
C GLU A 33 1.54 13.42 15.60
N ALA A 34 0.43 12.98 15.02
CA ALA A 34 0.36 12.61 13.60
C ALA A 34 0.69 13.79 12.68
N GLU A 35 0.16 14.99 12.95
CA GLU A 35 0.47 16.21 12.18
C GLU A 35 1.97 16.55 12.25
N LYS A 36 2.60 16.38 13.42
CA LYS A 36 4.05 16.58 13.56
C LYS A 36 4.85 15.56 12.76
N LEU A 37 4.43 14.28 12.76
CA LEU A 37 5.06 13.24 11.95
C LEU A 37 4.94 13.53 10.45
N ILE A 38 3.76 13.97 10.00
CA ILE A 38 3.53 14.37 8.60
C ILE A 38 4.47 15.50 8.20
N CYS A 39 4.64 16.51 9.06
CA CYS A 39 5.54 17.63 8.79
C CYS A 39 7.03 17.26 8.82
N ALA A 40 7.40 16.21 9.54
CA ALA A 40 8.78 15.75 9.67
C ALA A 40 9.21 14.77 8.56
N ASP A 41 8.27 14.13 7.87
CA ASP A 41 8.53 13.11 6.86
C ASP A 41 8.01 13.55 5.49
N GLN A 42 8.91 13.67 4.51
CA GLN A 42 8.57 14.14 3.16
C GLN A 42 7.56 13.24 2.44
N THR A 43 7.59 11.93 2.68
CA THR A 43 6.68 10.95 2.04
C THR A 43 5.27 11.08 2.62
N LEU A 44 5.15 11.25 3.94
CA LEU A 44 3.88 11.50 4.60
C LEU A 44 3.30 12.87 4.23
N SER A 45 4.13 13.91 4.20
CA SER A 45 3.77 15.24 3.73
C SER A 45 3.17 15.18 2.32
N LYS A 46 3.84 14.44 1.41
CA LYS A 46 3.35 14.26 0.04
C LYS A 46 2.03 13.49 -0.02
N SER A 47 1.91 12.43 0.78
CA SER A 47 0.68 11.62 0.84
C SER A 47 -0.51 12.43 1.35
N ASP A 48 -0.28 13.34 2.31
CA ASP A 48 -1.31 14.26 2.82
C ASP A 48 -1.77 15.27 1.76
N GLU A 49 -0.85 15.87 1.00
CA GLU A 49 -1.18 16.71 -0.15
C GLU A 49 -2.00 15.96 -1.20
N ASP A 50 -1.57 14.75 -1.58
CA ASP A 50 -2.22 13.94 -2.61
C ASP A 50 -3.63 13.54 -2.15
N LEU A 51 -3.79 13.17 -0.89
CA LEU A 51 -5.09 12.88 -0.31
C LEU A 51 -6.00 14.11 -0.31
N ALA A 52 -5.50 15.28 0.06
CA ALA A 52 -6.28 16.52 0.09
C ALA A 52 -6.76 16.93 -1.30
N ALA A 53 -5.88 16.84 -2.31
CA ALA A 53 -6.23 17.11 -3.70
C ALA A 53 -7.31 16.15 -4.21
N LEU A 54 -7.15 14.86 -3.93
CA LEU A 54 -8.09 13.82 -4.30
C LEU A 54 -9.45 13.99 -3.61
N TYR A 55 -9.45 14.31 -2.32
CA TYR A 55 -10.65 14.61 -1.55
C TYR A 55 -11.40 15.80 -2.13
N ALA A 56 -10.70 16.90 -2.43
CA ALA A 56 -11.31 18.08 -3.03
C ALA A 56 -11.97 17.76 -4.38
N GLU A 57 -11.33 16.92 -5.19
CA GLU A 57 -11.91 16.50 -6.47
C GLU A 57 -13.10 15.55 -6.30
N THR A 58 -13.03 14.63 -5.34
CA THR A 58 -14.11 13.70 -5.02
C THR A 58 -15.34 14.46 -4.49
N LEU A 59 -15.14 15.48 -3.65
CA LEU A 59 -16.20 16.29 -3.08
C LEU A 59 -17.00 17.06 -4.14
N LYS A 60 -16.35 17.57 -5.19
CA LYS A 60 -17.02 18.25 -6.30
C LYS A 60 -17.97 17.34 -7.09
N ARG A 61 -17.68 16.04 -7.12
CA ARG A 61 -18.40 15.06 -7.93
C ARG A 61 -19.34 14.17 -7.10
N ALA A 62 -19.27 14.27 -5.78
CA ALA A 62 -20.02 13.42 -4.87
C ALA A 62 -21.53 13.59 -5.01
N ALA A 63 -22.26 12.47 -5.08
CA ALA A 63 -23.72 12.48 -5.04
C ALA A 63 -24.27 12.96 -3.68
N ASP A 64 -23.54 12.66 -2.60
CA ASP A 64 -23.79 13.20 -1.25
C ASP A 64 -22.49 13.81 -0.67
N PRO A 65 -22.20 15.09 -0.95
CA PRO A 65 -21.01 15.77 -0.44
C PRO A 65 -20.97 15.88 1.09
N LEU A 66 -22.14 15.99 1.75
CA LEU A 66 -22.22 16.13 3.21
C LEU A 66 -21.87 14.83 3.93
N LEU A 67 -22.23 13.70 3.35
CA LEU A 67 -21.78 12.39 3.83
C LEU A 67 -20.26 12.24 3.66
N LEU A 68 -19.71 12.60 2.50
CA LEU A 68 -18.27 12.53 2.24
C LEU A 68 -17.45 13.43 3.18
N GLU A 69 -17.93 14.64 3.48
CA GLU A 69 -17.31 15.52 4.48
C GLU A 69 -17.30 14.89 5.88
N ARG A 70 -18.42 14.31 6.30
CA ARG A 70 -18.50 13.65 7.62
C ARG A 70 -17.53 12.47 7.69
N GLN A 71 -17.44 11.67 6.64
CA GLN A 71 -16.49 10.56 6.54
C GLN A 71 -15.04 11.03 6.62
N GLN A 72 -14.69 12.08 5.87
CA GLN A 72 -13.33 12.62 5.89
C GLN A 72 -12.97 13.18 7.26
N ARG A 73 -13.88 13.92 7.92
CA ARG A 73 -13.66 14.41 9.29
C ARG A 73 -13.51 13.27 10.29
N ALA A 74 -14.33 12.24 10.19
CA ALA A 74 -14.24 11.07 11.06
C ALA A 74 -12.91 10.31 10.84
N TRP A 75 -12.46 10.16 9.60
CA TRP A 75 -11.18 9.56 9.29
C TRP A 75 -10.01 10.36 9.88
N LEU A 76 -10.04 11.69 9.77
CA LEU A 76 -9.03 12.56 10.37
C LEU A 76 -8.97 12.34 11.90
N SER A 77 -10.12 12.40 12.59
CA SER A 77 -10.16 12.31 14.05
C SER A 77 -9.87 10.91 14.60
N ASN A 78 -10.37 9.87 13.93
CA ASN A 78 -10.38 8.51 14.47
C ASN A 78 -9.26 7.64 13.93
N VAL A 79 -8.69 7.97 12.77
CA VAL A 79 -7.60 7.21 12.14
C VAL A 79 -6.32 8.03 12.18
N ARG A 80 -6.25 9.12 11.41
CA ARG A 80 -5.01 9.90 11.24
C ARG A 80 -4.48 10.41 12.57
N ASP A 81 -5.31 11.11 13.34
CA ASP A 81 -4.89 11.79 14.57
C ASP A 81 -4.64 10.84 15.75
N GLN A 82 -5.00 9.56 15.60
CA GLN A 82 -4.72 8.51 16.60
C GLN A 82 -3.39 7.78 16.32
N CYS A 83 -2.80 7.93 15.14
CA CYS A 83 -1.58 7.23 14.76
C CYS A 83 -0.34 7.97 15.28
N ILE A 84 0.50 7.25 16.04
CA ILE A 84 1.79 7.76 16.56
C ILE A 84 3.00 7.05 15.92
N ASP A 85 2.75 6.06 15.06
CA ASP A 85 3.78 5.32 14.34
C ASP A 85 3.79 5.75 12.86
N PRO A 86 4.93 6.21 12.31
CA PRO A 86 5.03 6.64 10.91
C PRO A 86 4.64 5.57 9.88
N SER A 87 4.93 4.29 10.14
CA SER A 87 4.62 3.20 9.22
C SER A 87 3.12 2.95 9.13
N ILE A 88 2.44 2.92 10.30
CA ILE A 88 0.99 2.78 10.39
C ILE A 88 0.30 4.00 9.76
N LEU A 89 0.84 5.21 9.98
CA LEU A 89 0.29 6.42 9.39
C LEU A 89 0.40 6.41 7.85
N LYS A 90 1.51 5.90 7.30
CA LYS A 90 1.68 5.72 5.85
C LYS A 90 0.63 4.77 5.28
N ASP A 91 0.39 3.63 5.94
CA ASP A 91 -0.62 2.64 5.51
C ASP A 91 -2.04 3.23 5.57
N ALA A 92 -2.33 4.06 6.58
CA ALA A 92 -3.60 4.77 6.69
C ALA A 92 -3.84 5.74 5.51
N TYR A 93 -2.81 6.48 5.09
CA TYR A 93 -2.89 7.35 3.91
C TYR A 93 -3.10 6.54 2.63
N VAL A 94 -2.32 5.48 2.41
CA VAL A 94 -2.46 4.60 1.24
C VAL A 94 -3.89 4.06 1.15
N THR A 95 -4.44 3.60 2.26
CA THR A 95 -5.81 3.08 2.35
C THR A 95 -6.82 4.17 1.98
N ARG A 96 -6.72 5.35 2.57
CA ARG A 96 -7.68 6.43 2.34
C ARG A 96 -7.63 6.99 0.92
N ILE A 97 -6.44 7.12 0.35
CA ILE A 97 -6.25 7.54 -1.04
C ILE A 97 -6.89 6.52 -1.99
N LYS A 98 -6.71 5.22 -1.75
CA LYS A 98 -7.36 4.15 -2.54
C LYS A 98 -8.89 4.25 -2.45
N GLN A 99 -9.44 4.49 -1.26
CA GLN A 99 -10.88 4.66 -1.06
C GLN A 99 -11.43 5.84 -1.87
N LEU A 100 -10.85 7.05 -1.75
CA LEU A 100 -11.34 8.23 -2.47
C LEU A 100 -11.17 8.10 -3.99
N SER A 101 -10.08 7.47 -4.43
CA SER A 101 -9.83 7.18 -5.85
C SER A 101 -10.93 6.26 -6.41
N SER A 102 -11.33 5.25 -5.65
CA SER A 102 -12.45 4.37 -6.00
C SER A 102 -13.76 5.13 -6.14
N VAL A 103 -14.10 5.98 -5.18
CA VAL A 103 -15.32 6.80 -5.20
C VAL A 103 -15.36 7.68 -6.47
N LEU A 104 -14.26 8.37 -6.79
CA LEU A 104 -14.15 9.23 -7.97
C LEU A 104 -14.34 8.48 -9.30
N ARG A 105 -13.78 7.25 -9.39
CA ARG A 105 -13.93 6.40 -10.58
C ARG A 105 -15.36 5.89 -10.74
N THR A 106 -16.01 5.46 -9.66
CA THR A 106 -17.40 4.99 -9.69
C THR A 106 -18.33 6.08 -10.21
N MET A 107 -18.11 7.33 -9.79
CA MET A 107 -18.87 8.48 -10.30
C MET A 107 -18.63 8.77 -11.78
N SER A 108 -17.47 8.39 -12.32
CA SER A 108 -17.08 8.63 -13.71
C SER A 108 -17.62 7.57 -14.68
N ARG A 109 -18.13 6.42 -14.19
CA ARG A 109 -18.74 5.36 -15.00
C ARG A 109 -20.25 5.39 -14.80
N GLY A 110 -20.99 5.82 -15.82
CA GLY A 110 -22.46 5.88 -15.80
C GLY A 110 -23.14 4.55 -15.44
N THR A 111 -24.33 4.64 -14.81
CA THR A 111 -25.29 3.59 -14.43
C THR A 111 -24.76 2.16 -14.27
N ALA A 112 -24.70 1.70 -13.02
CA ALA A 112 -24.39 0.33 -12.63
C ALA A 112 -25.13 -0.71 -13.49
N LYS A 113 -24.36 -1.58 -14.15
CA LYS A 113 -24.89 -2.75 -14.86
C LYS A 113 -25.57 -3.68 -13.86
N THR A 114 -26.78 -4.15 -14.14
CA THR A 114 -27.48 -5.13 -13.30
C THR A 114 -26.77 -6.48 -13.42
N ILE A 115 -26.27 -6.99 -12.30
CA ILE A 115 -25.57 -8.28 -12.22
C ILE A 115 -26.58 -9.35 -11.81
N LYS A 116 -26.57 -10.49 -12.51
CA LYS A 116 -27.63 -11.50 -12.45
C LYS A 116 -27.28 -12.71 -11.59
N SER A 117 -26.00 -12.93 -11.26
CA SER A 117 -25.55 -14.08 -10.48
C SER A 117 -24.26 -13.81 -9.70
N ASP A 118 -24.01 -14.66 -8.70
CA ASP A 118 -22.77 -14.64 -7.91
C ASP A 118 -21.54 -14.98 -8.76
N ALA A 119 -21.68 -15.89 -9.74
CA ALA A 119 -20.63 -16.21 -10.71
C ALA A 119 -20.25 -14.99 -11.58
N GLU A 120 -21.23 -14.20 -12.01
CA GLU A 120 -20.98 -12.93 -12.71
C GLU A 120 -20.26 -11.93 -11.79
N ALA A 121 -20.57 -11.91 -10.48
CA ALA A 121 -19.86 -11.06 -9.53
C ALA A 121 -18.38 -11.47 -9.37
N CYS A 122 -18.07 -12.77 -9.32
CA CYS A 122 -16.69 -13.26 -9.32
C CYS A 122 -15.92 -12.81 -10.55
N GLN A 123 -16.52 -12.93 -11.73
CA GLN A 123 -15.87 -12.53 -12.97
C GLN A 123 -15.65 -11.01 -13.01
N VAL A 124 -16.61 -10.21 -12.55
CA VAL A 124 -16.46 -8.76 -12.43
C VAL A 124 -15.30 -8.41 -11.48
N VAL A 125 -15.11 -9.14 -10.37
CA VAL A 125 -13.97 -8.93 -9.47
C VAL A 125 -12.63 -9.29 -10.12
N VAL A 126 -12.58 -10.31 -10.98
CA VAL A 126 -11.36 -10.63 -11.75
C VAL A 126 -11.06 -9.59 -12.83
N ASP A 127 -12.08 -9.20 -13.61
CA ASP A 127 -11.95 -8.26 -14.72
C ASP A 127 -11.60 -6.84 -14.23
N PHE A 128 -12.03 -6.52 -13.01
CA PHE A 128 -11.67 -5.30 -12.31
C PHE A 128 -10.76 -5.63 -11.13
N VAL A 129 -9.46 -5.81 -11.41
CA VAL A 129 -8.41 -5.73 -10.36
C VAL A 129 -8.74 -4.55 -9.44
N LEU A 130 -8.63 -4.74 -8.13
CA LEU A 130 -9.14 -3.90 -7.02
C LEU A 130 -9.23 -2.40 -7.29
N ASP A 131 -8.26 -1.85 -8.01
CA ASP A 131 -8.20 -0.48 -8.54
C ASP A 131 -9.32 -0.11 -9.52
N ASN A 132 -10.36 -0.94 -9.72
CA ASN A 132 -11.51 -0.61 -10.55
C ASN A 132 -12.86 -1.01 -9.97
N LEU A 133 -12.90 -1.68 -8.81
CA LEU A 133 -14.14 -2.06 -8.16
C LEU A 133 -14.72 -0.89 -7.38
N SER A 134 -16.05 -0.78 -7.40
CA SER A 134 -16.78 0.20 -6.60
C SER A 134 -16.80 -0.27 -5.14
N VAL A 135 -16.04 0.44 -4.31
CA VAL A 135 -16.14 0.33 -2.85
C VAL A 135 -17.21 1.32 -2.38
N PRO A 136 -18.29 0.88 -1.71
CA PRO A 136 -19.25 1.79 -1.13
C PRO A 136 -18.57 2.60 -0.03
N PRO A 137 -18.84 3.91 0.06
CA PRO A 137 -18.19 4.75 1.05
C PRO A 137 -18.63 4.34 2.46
N GLU A 138 -17.73 4.45 3.44
CA GLU A 138 -18.01 4.07 4.84
C GLU A 138 -19.13 4.92 5.46
N ASP A 139 -20.05 4.33 6.21
CA ASP A 139 -21.05 5.11 6.93
C ASP A 139 -20.48 5.78 8.18
N SER A 140 -21.17 6.81 8.67
CA SER A 140 -20.83 7.38 9.98
C SER A 140 -20.97 6.31 11.06
N GLN A 141 -19.91 6.08 11.83
CA GLN A 141 -19.92 5.12 12.92
C GLN A 141 -21.00 5.49 13.95
N PRO A 142 -21.84 4.52 14.39
CA PRO A 142 -22.75 4.72 15.50
C PRO A 142 -21.97 4.86 16.82
N THR A 143 -22.61 5.49 17.80
CA THR A 143 -22.06 5.57 19.15
C THR A 143 -21.99 4.17 19.79
N MET A 144 -21.09 4.00 20.76
CA MET A 144 -21.01 2.74 21.52
C MET A 144 -22.33 2.39 22.22
N GLU A 145 -23.06 3.39 22.71
CA GLU A 145 -24.38 3.20 23.32
C GLU A 145 -25.41 2.68 22.31
N GLU A 146 -25.39 3.18 21.07
CA GLU A 146 -26.25 2.68 20.00
C GLU A 146 -25.89 1.25 19.60
N LEU A 147 -24.60 0.95 19.48
CA LEU A 147 -24.12 -0.42 19.24
C LEU A 147 -24.57 -1.35 20.37
N GLU A 148 -24.38 -0.98 21.64
CA GLU A 148 -24.78 -1.79 22.80
C GLU A 148 -26.30 -2.00 22.85
N ARG A 149 -27.09 -0.98 22.47
CA ARG A 149 -28.55 -1.08 22.41
C ARG A 149 -29.03 -2.06 21.32
N ILE A 150 -28.32 -2.12 20.20
CA ILE A 150 -28.69 -2.98 19.07
C ILE A 150 -28.20 -4.42 19.31
N PHE A 151 -26.97 -4.57 19.82
CA PHE A 151 -26.24 -5.85 19.85
C PHE A 151 -26.14 -6.48 21.24
N GLY A 152 -26.34 -5.71 22.31
CA GLY A 152 -26.08 -6.16 23.68
C GLY A 152 -24.60 -6.04 24.05
N LYS A 153 -24.35 -5.76 25.34
CA LYS A 153 -23.01 -5.45 25.86
C LYS A 153 -22.02 -6.62 25.71
N ASP A 154 -22.48 -7.84 25.91
CA ASP A 154 -21.64 -9.06 25.87
C ASP A 154 -21.18 -9.39 24.45
N THR A 155 -21.89 -8.87 23.44
CA THR A 155 -21.66 -9.09 22.01
C THR A 155 -20.53 -8.21 21.45
N LEU A 156 -20.24 -7.08 22.09
CA LEU A 156 -19.24 -6.09 21.63
C LEU A 156 -17.88 -6.23 22.30
N GLY A 157 -17.77 -7.07 23.35
CA GLY A 157 -16.54 -7.29 24.11
C GLY A 157 -15.34 -7.78 23.28
N THR A 158 -15.59 -8.27 22.06
CA THR A 158 -14.60 -8.79 21.11
C THR A 158 -14.30 -7.86 19.94
N LEU A 159 -15.00 -6.73 19.77
CA LEU A 159 -14.87 -5.85 18.60
C LEU A 159 -13.75 -4.79 18.71
N TYR A 160 -12.91 -4.88 19.75
CA TYR A 160 -11.87 -3.90 20.01
C TYR A 160 -10.69 -4.03 19.03
N GLY A 161 -10.43 -2.95 18.30
CA GLY A 161 -9.28 -2.74 17.43
C GLY A 161 -9.11 -1.25 17.15
N CYS A 162 -7.93 -0.82 16.69
CA CYS A 162 -7.69 0.57 16.36
C CYS A 162 -8.48 0.95 15.09
N SER A 163 -9.47 1.84 15.24
CA SER A 163 -10.22 2.49 14.16
C SER A 163 -10.98 1.55 13.19
N PRO A 164 -12.16 1.03 13.59
CA PRO A 164 -12.92 0.12 12.73
C PRO A 164 -13.65 0.84 11.59
N SER A 165 -13.55 0.36 10.35
CA SER A 165 -14.41 0.83 9.25
C SER A 165 -15.85 0.32 9.43
N TYR A 166 -16.84 1.11 9.02
CA TYR A 166 -18.26 0.79 9.25
C TYR A 166 -19.13 1.03 8.01
N TRP A 167 -20.10 0.13 7.78
CA TRP A 167 -21.12 0.25 6.74
C TRP A 167 -22.49 -0.17 7.26
N ARG A 168 -23.53 0.53 6.81
CA ARG A 168 -24.94 0.28 7.12
C ARG A 168 -25.75 0.17 5.83
N HIS A 169 -25.83 -1.04 5.31
CA HIS A 169 -26.53 -1.35 4.06
C HIS A 169 -27.35 -2.62 4.21
N ASP A 170 -28.32 -2.83 3.32
CA ASP A 170 -29.06 -4.08 3.24
C ASP A 170 -28.20 -5.13 2.53
N PHE A 171 -27.32 -5.80 3.27
CA PHE A 171 -26.30 -6.70 2.71
C PHE A 171 -26.93 -8.03 2.25
N ASN A 172 -27.98 -8.49 2.93
CA ASN A 172 -28.72 -9.71 2.57
C ASN A 172 -29.93 -9.47 1.65
N ASN A 173 -30.24 -8.21 1.32
CA ASN A 173 -31.38 -7.80 0.50
C ASN A 173 -32.74 -8.30 1.08
N ASP A 174 -32.89 -8.18 2.40
CA ASP A 174 -34.10 -8.54 3.15
C ASP A 174 -35.01 -7.34 3.46
N GLY A 175 -34.57 -6.13 3.10
CA GLY A 175 -35.26 -4.87 3.33
C GLY A 175 -34.87 -4.16 4.63
N THR A 176 -34.00 -4.76 5.45
CA THR A 176 -33.49 -4.19 6.71
C THR A 176 -32.00 -3.90 6.58
N PRO A 177 -31.53 -2.67 6.89
CA PRO A 177 -30.09 -2.41 6.89
C PRO A 177 -29.37 -3.24 7.94
N ASP A 178 -28.35 -3.98 7.52
CA ASP A 178 -27.39 -4.68 8.36
C ASP A 178 -26.22 -3.75 8.71
N HIS A 179 -25.45 -4.16 9.71
CA HIS A 179 -24.29 -3.43 10.22
C HIS A 179 -23.03 -4.26 9.98
N LEU A 180 -22.10 -3.73 9.19
CA LEU A 180 -20.78 -4.32 8.97
C LEU A 180 -19.71 -3.45 9.62
N ILE A 181 -18.89 -4.06 10.47
CA ILE A 181 -17.75 -3.45 11.16
C ILE A 181 -16.51 -4.23 10.74
N ILE A 182 -15.54 -3.58 10.11
CA ILE A 182 -14.24 -4.19 9.81
C ILE A 182 -13.22 -3.57 10.76
N SER A 183 -12.60 -4.40 11.60
CA SER A 183 -11.64 -3.96 12.61
C SER A 183 -10.29 -4.64 12.39
N VAL A 184 -9.21 -3.90 12.66
CA VAL A 184 -7.85 -4.45 12.61
C VAL A 184 -7.51 -4.97 14.01
N GLN A 185 -7.24 -6.27 14.14
CA GLN A 185 -6.91 -6.90 15.43
C GLN A 185 -5.47 -7.41 15.49
N GLY A 186 -4.88 -7.26 16.68
CA GLY A 186 -3.60 -7.86 17.08
C GLY A 186 -2.34 -7.20 16.50
N THR A 187 -1.17 -7.72 16.90
CA THR A 187 0.16 -7.27 16.42
C THR A 187 0.46 -7.66 14.97
N ALA A 188 -0.43 -8.42 14.34
CA ALA A 188 -0.30 -8.87 12.95
C ALA A 188 -1.11 -8.03 11.96
N HIS A 189 -1.86 -7.02 12.44
CA HIS A 189 -2.71 -6.14 11.63
C HIS A 189 -3.64 -6.89 10.68
N VAL A 190 -4.33 -7.93 11.19
CA VAL A 190 -5.29 -8.69 10.37
C VAL A 190 -6.66 -8.01 10.44
N SER A 191 -7.25 -7.78 9.27
CA SER A 191 -8.62 -7.27 9.17
C SER A 191 -9.62 -8.39 9.47
N VAL A 192 -10.47 -8.17 10.46
CA VAL A 192 -11.60 -9.05 10.80
C VAL A 192 -12.88 -8.28 10.59
N GLY A 193 -13.74 -8.81 9.72
CA GLY A 193 -15.07 -8.27 9.45
C GLY A 193 -16.08 -8.90 10.39
N TYR A 194 -16.98 -8.08 10.90
CA TYR A 194 -18.07 -8.51 11.75
C TYR A 194 -19.36 -8.00 11.14
N VAL A 195 -20.22 -8.90 10.67
CA VAL A 195 -21.57 -8.53 10.22
C VAL A 195 -22.58 -8.92 11.24
N LEU A 196 -23.48 -7.99 11.47
CA LEU A 196 -24.57 -8.07 12.40
C LEU A 196 -25.84 -7.71 11.65
N SER A 197 -26.80 -8.62 11.60
CA SER A 197 -28.09 -8.29 11.00
C SER A 197 -28.76 -7.16 11.79
N GLY A 198 -29.45 -6.25 11.09
CA GLY A 198 -30.22 -5.17 11.71
C GLY A 198 -31.38 -5.64 12.59
N LYS A 199 -31.67 -6.95 12.60
CA LYS A 199 -32.71 -7.57 13.44
C LYS A 199 -32.22 -7.76 14.88
N LYS A 200 -33.03 -7.31 15.83
CA LYS A 200 -32.76 -7.44 17.27
C LYS A 200 -32.53 -8.90 17.67
N GLY A 201 -31.39 -9.18 18.32
CA GLY A 201 -31.03 -10.52 18.82
C GLY A 201 -30.23 -11.40 17.84
N SER A 202 -29.81 -10.87 16.70
CA SER A 202 -28.94 -11.57 15.75
C SER A 202 -27.53 -11.75 16.33
N ALA A 203 -26.91 -12.90 16.06
CA ALA A 203 -25.53 -13.18 16.48
C ALA A 203 -24.51 -12.43 15.60
N VAL A 204 -23.36 -12.08 16.19
CA VAL A 204 -22.20 -11.59 15.43
C VAL A 204 -21.68 -12.73 14.57
N GLN A 205 -21.48 -12.46 13.28
CA GLN A 205 -20.73 -13.36 12.43
C GLN A 205 -19.41 -12.72 12.05
N GLU A 206 -18.34 -13.47 12.31
CA GLU A 206 -17.00 -13.14 11.87
C GLU A 206 -16.85 -13.54 10.41
N VAL A 207 -16.32 -12.61 9.60
CA VAL A 207 -15.87 -12.87 8.24
C VAL A 207 -14.44 -12.42 8.10
N GLY A 208 -13.65 -13.28 7.50
CA GLY A 208 -12.23 -13.05 7.30
C GLY A 208 -11.57 -14.35 6.90
N ASP A 209 -10.48 -14.23 6.16
CA ASP A 209 -9.52 -15.31 6.07
C ASP A 209 -8.52 -15.08 7.20
N TYR A 210 -8.29 -16.08 8.06
CA TYR A 210 -7.19 -16.02 9.04
C TYR A 210 -5.81 -15.89 8.36
N GLU A 211 -5.76 -16.03 7.03
CA GLU A 211 -4.66 -15.73 6.13
C GLU A 211 -4.41 -14.21 5.94
N CYS A 212 -4.57 -13.41 7.00
CA CYS A 212 -4.12 -12.01 7.10
C CYS A 212 -4.58 -11.03 5.99
N TYR A 213 -5.54 -11.36 5.14
CA TYR A 213 -6.00 -10.44 4.09
C TYR A 213 -6.72 -9.22 4.66
N ASP A 214 -6.55 -8.05 4.05
CA ASP A 214 -7.42 -6.89 4.21
C ASP A 214 -8.82 -7.24 3.70
N LEU A 215 -9.84 -6.60 4.28
CA LEU A 215 -11.22 -6.78 3.85
C LEU A 215 -11.73 -5.49 3.20
N SER A 216 -12.44 -5.63 2.09
CA SER A 216 -13.11 -4.51 1.44
C SER A 216 -14.54 -4.86 1.08
N VAL A 217 -15.43 -3.90 1.35
CA VAL A 217 -16.81 -3.99 0.90
C VAL A 217 -16.87 -3.62 -0.56
N LEU A 218 -17.63 -4.37 -1.34
CA LEU A 218 -17.84 -4.12 -2.76
C LEU A 218 -19.32 -4.04 -3.04
N ASN A 219 -19.73 -3.12 -3.91
CA ASN A 219 -21.06 -3.15 -4.50
C ASN A 219 -20.95 -3.54 -5.97
N VAL A 220 -21.50 -4.69 -6.31
CA VAL A 220 -21.42 -5.30 -7.63
C VAL A 220 -22.86 -5.37 -8.14
N GLY A 221 -23.24 -4.36 -8.93
CA GLY A 221 -24.63 -4.10 -9.29
C GLY A 221 -25.41 -3.55 -8.09
N THR A 222 -26.45 -4.26 -7.66
CA THR A 222 -27.26 -3.92 -6.47
C THR A 222 -26.95 -4.79 -5.26
N ARG A 223 -25.97 -5.69 -5.34
CA ARG A 223 -25.59 -6.60 -4.25
C ARG A 223 -24.28 -6.17 -3.61
N TYR A 224 -24.18 -6.38 -2.31
CA TYR A 224 -22.98 -6.15 -1.54
C TYR A 224 -22.21 -7.44 -1.33
N TYR A 225 -20.89 -7.34 -1.40
CA TYR A 225 -19.96 -8.42 -1.15
C TYR A 225 -18.86 -7.95 -0.22
N VAL A 226 -18.20 -8.89 0.44
CA VAL A 226 -16.96 -8.65 1.18
C VAL A 226 -15.86 -9.40 0.44
N LEU A 227 -14.79 -8.71 0.08
CA LEU A 227 -13.64 -9.28 -0.59
C LEU A 227 -12.44 -9.24 0.36
N SER A 228 -11.76 -10.37 0.51
CA SER A 228 -10.43 -10.41 1.09
C SER A 228 -9.38 -10.15 0.02
N HIS A 229 -8.41 -9.29 0.33
CA HIS A 229 -7.30 -8.98 -0.55
C HIS A 229 -6.05 -8.52 0.22
N HIS A 230 -4.87 -8.50 -0.40
CA HIS A 230 -3.63 -8.07 0.26
C HIS A 230 -2.61 -7.60 -0.76
N GLY A 231 -2.09 -6.38 -0.61
CA GLY A 231 -1.04 -5.88 -1.53
C GLY A 231 -1.44 -5.97 -3.00
N GLY A 232 -2.72 -5.76 -3.33
CA GLY A 232 -3.25 -5.91 -4.69
C GLY A 232 -3.69 -7.33 -5.06
N ARG A 233 -3.51 -8.32 -4.17
CA ARG A 233 -3.87 -9.72 -4.43
C ARG A 233 -5.26 -10.09 -3.98
N LEU A 234 -6.02 -10.76 -4.84
CA LEU A 234 -7.37 -11.24 -4.52
C LEU A 234 -7.32 -12.55 -3.70
N GLY A 235 -8.12 -12.63 -2.65
CA GLY A 235 -8.28 -13.81 -1.80
C GLY A 235 -9.60 -14.54 -2.07
N LYS A 236 -10.64 -14.21 -1.32
CA LYS A 236 -11.97 -14.82 -1.36
C LYS A 236 -13.06 -13.75 -1.35
N LEU A 237 -14.17 -14.04 -2.03
CA LEU A 237 -15.37 -13.22 -2.05
C LEU A 237 -16.46 -13.89 -1.20
N TRP A 238 -17.14 -13.12 -0.36
CA TRP A 238 -18.29 -13.54 0.43
C TRP A 238 -19.49 -12.66 0.18
N ARG A 239 -20.67 -13.21 0.43
CA ARG A 239 -21.92 -12.43 0.56
C ARG A 239 -22.70 -12.88 1.78
N LEU A 240 -23.64 -12.05 2.21
CA LEU A 240 -24.64 -12.44 3.19
C LEU A 240 -25.80 -13.16 2.49
N SER A 241 -26.24 -14.30 3.00
CA SER A 241 -27.47 -14.97 2.60
C SER A 241 -28.69 -14.23 3.14
N ARG A 242 -29.88 -14.50 2.60
CA ARG A 242 -31.14 -13.96 3.16
C ARG A 242 -31.40 -14.36 4.61
N SER A 243 -30.88 -15.52 5.04
CA SER A 243 -30.94 -15.95 6.45
C SER A 243 -29.95 -15.20 7.33
N GLY A 244 -29.08 -14.37 6.75
CA GLY A 244 -28.07 -13.60 7.45
C GLY A 244 -26.75 -14.35 7.59
N GLU A 245 -26.55 -15.50 6.94
CA GLU A 245 -25.31 -16.30 7.02
C GLU A 245 -24.28 -15.87 5.98
N PHE A 246 -23.00 -15.81 6.35
CA PHE A 246 -21.95 -15.57 5.38
C PHE A 246 -21.68 -16.79 4.49
N MET A 247 -21.88 -16.61 3.19
CA MET A 247 -21.62 -17.64 2.19
C MET A 247 -20.37 -17.28 1.39
N PRO A 248 -19.37 -18.18 1.31
CA PRO A 248 -18.29 -18.01 0.35
C PRO A 248 -18.87 -18.11 -1.05
N VAL A 249 -18.52 -17.14 -1.89
CA VAL A 249 -18.98 -17.03 -3.27
C VAL A 249 -17.95 -17.64 -4.21
N CYS A 250 -16.67 -17.24 -4.07
CA CYS A 250 -15.56 -17.82 -4.81
C CYS A 250 -14.21 -17.51 -4.14
N LYS A 251 -13.19 -18.27 -4.53
CA LYS A 251 -11.78 -17.99 -4.24
C LYS A 251 -11.06 -17.58 -5.52
N PHE A 252 -10.11 -16.65 -5.41
CA PHE A 252 -9.26 -16.23 -6.52
C PHE A 252 -7.88 -16.86 -6.36
N SER A 253 -7.34 -17.38 -7.46
CA SER A 253 -5.97 -17.89 -7.51
C SER A 253 -5.17 -17.09 -8.53
N PRO A 254 -4.06 -16.44 -8.14
CA PRO A 254 -3.24 -15.71 -9.10
C PRO A 254 -2.60 -16.68 -10.08
N ARG A 255 -2.64 -16.33 -11.37
CA ARG A 255 -1.85 -17.01 -12.39
C ARG A 255 -0.37 -16.75 -12.14
N LYS A 256 0.47 -17.69 -12.58
CA LYS A 256 1.92 -17.62 -12.37
C LYS A 256 2.58 -16.44 -13.08
N GLU A 257 2.04 -16.02 -14.22
CA GLU A 257 2.61 -14.96 -15.04
C GLU A 257 1.70 -13.73 -14.97
N PRO A 258 2.15 -12.62 -14.38
CA PRO A 258 1.42 -11.36 -14.44
C PRO A 258 1.43 -10.80 -15.87
N MET A 259 0.43 -10.00 -16.20
CA MET A 259 0.53 -9.10 -17.34
C MET A 259 1.43 -7.94 -16.97
N VAL A 260 2.36 -7.59 -17.86
CA VAL A 260 3.31 -6.49 -17.63
C VAL A 260 3.25 -5.53 -18.80
N GLU A 261 3.00 -4.26 -18.51
CA GLU A 261 3.05 -3.18 -19.49
C GLU A 261 4.23 -2.25 -19.21
N LEU A 262 5.00 -1.91 -20.26
CA LEU A 262 6.02 -0.86 -20.18
C LEU A 262 5.33 0.51 -20.25
N VAL A 263 5.29 1.22 -19.13
CA VAL A 263 4.61 2.52 -19.01
C VAL A 263 5.56 3.70 -19.26
N ALA A 264 6.83 3.59 -18.88
CA ALA A 264 7.88 4.58 -19.16
C ALA A 264 9.12 3.95 -19.80
N GLY A 265 9.79 4.69 -20.70
CA GLY A 265 11.01 4.21 -21.38
C GLY A 265 10.78 3.43 -22.67
N LYS A 266 9.63 3.64 -23.35
CA LYS A 266 9.22 2.88 -24.56
C LYS A 266 10.23 2.92 -25.72
N GLU A 267 11.00 4.00 -25.84
CA GLU A 267 12.02 4.18 -26.87
C GLU A 267 13.45 3.83 -26.39
N ASN A 268 13.59 3.36 -25.15
CA ASN A 268 14.90 3.06 -24.58
C ASN A 268 15.26 1.57 -24.81
N GLY A 269 16.43 1.33 -25.42
CA GLY A 269 16.92 -0.01 -25.74
C GLY A 269 16.96 -0.95 -24.54
N VAL A 270 17.40 -0.49 -23.37
CA VAL A 270 17.46 -1.35 -22.17
C VAL A 270 16.06 -1.76 -21.71
N CYS A 271 15.06 -0.87 -21.83
CA CYS A 271 13.68 -1.19 -21.48
C CYS A 271 13.04 -2.20 -22.43
N LEU A 272 13.39 -2.12 -23.72
CA LEU A 272 12.95 -3.09 -24.73
C LEU A 272 13.55 -4.48 -24.47
N GLU A 273 14.85 -4.55 -24.18
CA GLU A 273 15.50 -5.83 -23.82
C GLU A 273 14.96 -6.40 -22.51
N ALA A 274 14.74 -5.54 -21.51
CA ALA A 274 14.14 -5.93 -20.24
C ALA A 274 12.72 -6.47 -20.41
N ARG A 275 11.89 -5.83 -21.24
CA ARG A 275 10.53 -6.28 -21.60
C ARG A 275 10.53 -7.67 -22.25
N LEU A 276 11.55 -7.96 -23.06
CA LEU A 276 11.69 -9.24 -23.76
C LEU A 276 12.36 -10.33 -22.89
N GLY A 277 12.71 -10.02 -21.63
CA GLY A 277 13.39 -10.95 -20.73
C GLY A 277 14.82 -11.26 -21.17
N ARG A 278 15.48 -10.36 -21.91
CA ARG A 278 16.81 -10.55 -22.49
C ARG A 278 17.94 -9.81 -21.76
N VAL A 279 17.64 -9.25 -20.59
CA VAL A 279 18.68 -8.75 -19.68
C VAL A 279 19.28 -9.89 -18.88
N HIS A 280 20.58 -9.80 -18.61
CA HIS A 280 21.31 -10.83 -17.88
C HIS A 280 21.88 -10.22 -16.59
N HIS A 281 21.29 -10.59 -15.45
CA HIS A 281 21.74 -10.15 -14.14
C HIS A 281 23.17 -10.61 -13.84
N ALA A 282 23.85 -9.80 -13.02
CA ALA A 282 25.21 -10.07 -12.60
C ALA A 282 25.29 -11.42 -11.87
N ARG A 283 26.42 -12.11 -12.06
CA ARG A 283 26.69 -13.35 -11.36
C ARG A 283 27.33 -13.05 -10.02
N TYR A 284 26.70 -13.53 -8.96
CA TYR A 284 27.23 -13.47 -7.61
C TYR A 284 28.05 -14.73 -7.34
N GLY A 285 29.35 -14.56 -7.11
CA GLY A 285 30.25 -15.68 -6.81
C GLY A 285 30.29 -15.99 -5.31
N LEU A 286 30.46 -17.27 -4.94
CA LEU A 286 30.59 -17.72 -3.55
C LEU A 286 31.74 -16.98 -2.84
N THR A 287 31.44 -16.14 -1.86
CA THR A 287 32.45 -15.53 -0.98
C THR A 287 32.53 -16.31 0.32
N HIS A 288 33.71 -16.84 0.62
CA HIS A 288 34.00 -17.56 1.87
C HIS A 288 34.07 -16.62 3.10
N GLY A 289 33.25 -15.58 3.22
CA GLY A 289 33.49 -14.61 4.29
C GLY A 289 32.66 -13.35 4.33
N LEU A 290 31.34 -13.45 4.19
CA LEU A 290 30.47 -12.45 4.82
C LEU A 290 29.71 -13.17 5.93
N GLY A 291 30.28 -13.15 7.13
CA GLY A 291 29.50 -13.44 8.34
C GLY A 291 28.33 -12.45 8.45
N PRO A 292 27.35 -12.66 9.36
CA PRO A 292 26.26 -11.71 9.55
C PRO A 292 26.84 -10.31 9.76
N LEU A 293 26.64 -9.43 8.79
CA LEU A 293 27.19 -8.08 8.84
C LEU A 293 26.44 -7.34 9.96
N PRO A 294 27.14 -6.60 10.83
CA PRO A 294 26.51 -5.81 11.89
C PRO A 294 25.81 -4.62 11.24
N LEU A 295 24.63 -4.87 10.70
CA LEU A 295 23.75 -3.86 10.16
C LEU A 295 22.95 -3.32 11.33
N GLY A 296 23.06 -2.01 11.60
CA GLY A 296 22.27 -1.33 12.62
C GLY A 296 20.76 -1.27 12.33
N ALA A 297 20.26 -2.04 11.36
CA ALA A 297 18.86 -2.08 10.96
C ALA A 297 18.18 -3.35 11.52
N PRO A 298 17.11 -3.24 12.32
CA PRO A 298 16.51 -4.36 13.08
C PRO A 298 15.82 -5.45 12.23
N ASN A 299 15.79 -5.33 10.90
CA ASN A 299 14.94 -6.14 10.00
C ASN A 299 15.69 -6.93 8.90
N LEU A 300 17.02 -6.93 8.88
CA LEU A 300 17.81 -7.64 7.86
C LEU A 300 18.08 -9.09 8.30
N SER A 301 17.99 -10.05 7.37
CA SER A 301 18.13 -11.47 7.70
C SER A 301 19.53 -11.78 8.26
N LYS A 302 19.61 -12.76 9.18
CA LYS A 302 20.88 -13.33 9.69
C LYS A 302 21.50 -14.33 8.70
N ASP A 303 20.87 -14.52 7.55
CA ASP A 303 21.30 -15.50 6.55
C ASP A 303 22.64 -15.11 5.89
N PRO A 304 23.43 -16.10 5.43
CA PRO A 304 24.66 -15.84 4.71
C PRO A 304 24.40 -15.08 3.42
N ILE A 305 25.17 -14.02 3.17
CA ILE A 305 25.11 -13.29 1.91
C ILE A 305 25.51 -14.24 0.77
N GLU A 306 24.65 -14.39 -0.25
CA GLU A 306 24.75 -15.37 -1.35
C GLU A 306 25.95 -15.16 -2.31
N GLY A 307 26.93 -14.36 -1.92
CA GLY A 307 28.11 -14.06 -2.70
C GLY A 307 28.23 -12.59 -3.08
N LEU A 308 29.16 -12.31 -3.98
CA LEU A 308 29.50 -10.94 -4.41
C LEU A 308 29.62 -10.86 -5.92
N ALA A 309 29.14 -9.75 -6.47
CA ALA A 309 29.35 -9.33 -7.84
C ALA A 309 30.26 -8.10 -7.87
N LEU A 310 31.24 -8.10 -8.78
CA LEU A 310 32.05 -6.91 -9.08
C LEU A 310 31.38 -6.14 -10.21
N VAL A 311 30.70 -5.04 -9.87
CA VAL A 311 29.93 -4.22 -10.81
C VAL A 311 30.10 -2.76 -10.45
N ASP A 312 30.39 -1.91 -11.44
CA ASP A 312 30.40 -0.44 -11.28
C ASP A 312 28.94 0.06 -11.19
N ILE A 313 28.31 -0.14 -10.02
CA ILE A 313 26.86 0.04 -9.85
C ILE A 313 26.46 1.51 -9.89
N ASN A 314 27.36 2.41 -9.50
CA ASN A 314 27.17 3.86 -9.52
C ASN A 314 27.70 4.52 -10.81
N ASN A 315 28.20 3.73 -11.77
CA ASN A 315 28.72 4.16 -13.07
C ASN A 315 29.79 5.26 -12.98
N ASP A 316 30.71 5.15 -12.01
CA ASP A 316 31.81 6.09 -11.80
C ASP A 316 33.13 5.66 -12.47
N GLY A 317 33.15 4.48 -13.07
CA GLY A 317 34.32 3.87 -13.72
C GLY A 317 35.07 2.87 -12.84
N THR A 318 34.67 2.68 -11.58
CA THR A 318 35.31 1.78 -10.62
C THR A 318 34.35 0.67 -10.20
N PRO A 319 34.70 -0.62 -10.36
CA PRO A 319 33.84 -1.71 -9.91
C PRO A 319 33.65 -1.76 -8.39
N ASP A 320 32.41 -1.89 -7.95
CA ASP A 320 32.01 -2.04 -6.56
C ASP A 320 31.82 -3.51 -6.15
N ASN A 321 32.02 -3.77 -4.86
CA ASN A 321 31.74 -5.05 -4.23
C ASN A 321 30.24 -5.16 -3.88
N VAL A 322 29.39 -5.47 -4.88
CA VAL A 322 27.93 -5.55 -4.71
C VAL A 322 27.52 -6.89 -4.11
N VAL A 323 26.65 -6.83 -3.11
CA VAL A 323 26.07 -7.99 -2.42
C VAL A 323 24.56 -7.90 -2.40
N ARG A 324 23.90 -9.06 -2.27
CA ARG A 324 22.46 -9.16 -2.04
C ARG A 324 22.20 -9.27 -0.54
N ILE A 325 21.20 -8.53 -0.06
CA ILE A 325 20.78 -8.59 1.34
C ILE A 325 19.31 -8.98 1.36
N ASP A 326 19.05 -10.19 1.82
CA ASP A 326 17.69 -10.62 2.08
C ASP A 326 17.23 -10.05 3.42
N PHE A 327 16.04 -9.47 3.46
CA PHE A 327 15.43 -8.98 4.69
C PHE A 327 14.20 -9.80 5.05
N SER A 328 13.89 -9.78 6.34
CA SER A 328 12.70 -10.38 6.91
C SER A 328 12.24 -9.52 8.07
N ARG A 329 11.21 -8.70 7.86
CA ARG A 329 10.68 -7.83 8.92
C ARG A 329 9.89 -8.68 9.90
N VAL A 330 10.31 -8.66 11.17
CA VAL A 330 9.75 -9.53 12.22
C VAL A 330 8.60 -8.80 12.92
N GLY A 331 7.37 -9.16 12.54
CA GLY A 331 6.11 -8.59 13.04
C GLY A 331 5.00 -8.91 12.04
N GLY A 332 3.95 -9.63 12.46
CA GLY A 332 2.92 -10.14 11.54
C GLY A 332 3.43 -11.20 10.55
N ARG A 333 2.90 -11.19 9.31
CA ARG A 333 3.01 -12.23 8.24
C ARG A 333 4.41 -12.61 7.75
N GLY A 334 5.47 -11.96 8.22
CA GLY A 334 6.82 -12.12 7.66
C GLY A 334 6.92 -11.46 6.28
N CYS A 335 7.41 -10.23 6.25
CA CYS A 335 7.71 -9.51 5.02
C CYS A 335 9.13 -9.86 4.59
N LYS A 336 9.29 -10.57 3.48
CA LYS A 336 10.60 -10.89 2.90
C LYS A 336 10.82 -10.08 1.63
N GLY A 337 12.08 -9.80 1.34
CA GLY A 337 12.49 -9.15 0.10
C GLY A 337 14.00 -9.12 0.01
N ARG A 338 14.50 -8.53 -1.07
CA ARG A 338 15.92 -8.43 -1.33
C ARG A 338 16.32 -7.02 -1.73
N ASP A 339 17.28 -6.48 -0.99
CA ASP A 339 18.02 -5.26 -1.30
C ASP A 339 19.41 -5.60 -1.85
N LEU A 340 20.13 -4.54 -2.23
CA LEU A 340 21.55 -4.59 -2.57
C LEU A 340 22.34 -3.76 -1.56
N ALA A 341 23.64 -4.04 -1.45
CA ALA A 341 24.58 -3.13 -0.83
C ALA A 341 25.95 -3.24 -1.46
N VAL A 342 26.77 -2.24 -1.20
CA VAL A 342 28.20 -2.23 -1.50
C VAL A 342 28.97 -2.43 -0.20
N THR A 343 29.87 -3.40 -0.18
CA THR A 343 30.77 -3.61 0.97
C THR A 343 32.02 -2.75 0.87
N ASP A 344 32.73 -2.61 1.99
CA ASP A 344 34.09 -2.08 1.96
C ASP A 344 35.04 -3.01 1.17
N ALA A 345 36.25 -2.52 0.88
CA ALA A 345 37.26 -3.26 0.13
C ALA A 345 37.67 -4.59 0.80
N THR A 346 37.56 -4.66 2.13
CA THR A 346 37.87 -5.87 2.90
C THR A 346 36.74 -6.88 2.90
N ARG A 347 35.54 -6.49 2.44
CA ARG A 347 34.32 -7.31 2.45
C ARG A 347 33.99 -7.79 3.86
N THR A 348 34.12 -6.91 4.85
CA THR A 348 33.81 -7.23 6.25
C THR A 348 32.70 -6.36 6.83
N LYS A 349 32.33 -5.29 6.13
CA LYS A 349 31.27 -4.36 6.54
C LYS A 349 30.59 -3.71 5.35
N ILE A 350 29.34 -3.28 5.57
CA ILE A 350 28.64 -2.34 4.70
C ILE A 350 28.87 -0.95 5.30
N PRO A 351 29.65 -0.07 4.65
CA PRO A 351 29.88 1.28 5.13
C PRO A 351 28.61 2.12 5.00
N ASP A 352 28.39 3.01 5.96
CA ASP A 352 27.36 4.05 5.87
C ASP A 352 27.78 5.08 4.81
N THR A 353 27.17 4.99 3.63
CA THR A 353 27.49 5.82 2.46
C THR A 353 26.21 6.18 1.74
N LYS A 354 26.22 7.29 1.00
CA LYS A 354 25.06 7.71 0.21
C LYS A 354 24.60 6.65 -0.79
N LEU A 355 25.53 5.86 -1.33
CA LEU A 355 25.20 4.74 -2.22
C LEU A 355 24.43 3.64 -1.47
N ASN A 356 24.86 3.28 -0.26
CA ASN A 356 24.15 2.28 0.54
C ASN A 356 22.82 2.81 1.10
N GLU A 357 22.68 4.11 1.35
CA GLU A 357 21.37 4.72 1.64
C GLU A 357 20.39 4.58 0.46
N ILE A 358 20.89 4.55 -0.79
CA ILE A 358 20.07 4.36 -1.98
C ILE A 358 19.68 2.89 -2.19
N LEU A 359 20.59 1.96 -1.86
CA LEU A 359 20.43 0.54 -2.18
C LEU A 359 19.74 -0.28 -1.08
N ILE A 360 19.71 0.21 0.17
CA ILE A 360 19.15 -0.51 1.31
C ILE A 360 17.78 0.08 1.68
N ASP A 361 16.85 -0.76 2.14
CA ASP A 361 15.49 -0.39 2.54
C ASP A 361 14.67 0.25 1.40
N ARG A 362 15.00 -0.13 0.16
CA ARG A 362 14.33 0.36 -1.05
C ARG A 362 13.35 -0.65 -1.61
N ALA A 363 13.67 -1.95 -1.50
CA ALA A 363 12.73 -2.99 -1.88
C ALA A 363 11.61 -3.09 -0.83
N GLU A 364 10.37 -3.17 -1.33
CA GLU A 364 9.20 -3.43 -0.52
C GLU A 364 9.04 -4.94 -0.29
N CYS A 365 8.00 -5.34 0.46
CA CYS A 365 7.71 -6.76 0.65
C CYS A 365 7.49 -7.47 -0.69
N ASP A 366 7.93 -8.72 -0.77
CA ASP A 366 7.85 -9.57 -1.96
C ASP A 366 8.54 -8.97 -3.21
N SER A 367 9.43 -8.00 -2.99
CA SER A 367 10.28 -7.40 -4.03
C SER A 367 11.67 -8.01 -4.03
N ASN A 368 12.26 -8.07 -5.22
CA ASN A 368 13.61 -8.52 -5.46
C ASN A 368 14.38 -7.44 -6.23
N MET A 369 15.47 -6.97 -5.64
CA MET A 369 16.41 -6.07 -6.30
C MET A 369 17.65 -6.81 -6.77
N ASP A 370 18.06 -6.53 -8.00
CA ASP A 370 19.23 -7.14 -8.62
C ASP A 370 19.93 -6.13 -9.54
N VAL A 371 21.11 -6.47 -10.04
CA VAL A 371 21.88 -5.60 -10.93
C VAL A 371 22.20 -6.32 -12.23
N PHE A 372 22.14 -5.60 -13.36
CA PHE A 372 22.59 -6.10 -14.65
C PHE A 372 23.39 -5.03 -15.38
N VAL A 373 24.21 -5.46 -16.35
CA VAL A 373 25.01 -4.55 -17.18
C VAL A 373 24.52 -4.65 -18.62
N TYR A 374 24.23 -3.51 -19.22
CA TYR A 374 23.83 -3.40 -20.62
C TYR A 374 24.67 -2.31 -21.29
N GLU A 375 25.35 -2.68 -22.38
CA GLU A 375 26.26 -1.78 -23.12
C GLU A 375 27.31 -1.07 -22.24
N GLY A 376 27.81 -1.77 -21.21
CA GLY A 376 28.82 -1.26 -20.28
C GLY A 376 28.29 -0.34 -19.18
N ILE A 377 26.97 -0.16 -19.08
CA ILE A 377 26.31 0.63 -18.04
C ILE A 377 25.61 -0.32 -17.07
N ALA A 378 25.80 -0.11 -15.76
CA ALA A 378 25.09 -0.85 -14.73
C ALA A 378 23.71 -0.24 -14.46
N TYR A 379 22.71 -1.12 -14.35
CA TYR A 379 21.34 -0.79 -14.01
C TYR A 379 20.91 -1.62 -12.81
N VAL A 380 20.18 -0.99 -11.91
CA VAL A 380 19.49 -1.68 -10.82
C VAL A 380 18.08 -2.01 -11.27
N ASP A 381 17.68 -3.24 -11.04
CA ASP A 381 16.43 -3.85 -11.46
C ASP A 381 15.63 -4.25 -10.22
N LEU A 382 14.61 -3.46 -9.90
CA LEU A 382 13.71 -3.70 -8.78
C LEU A 382 12.41 -4.24 -9.34
N GLN A 383 12.02 -5.44 -8.92
CA GLN A 383 10.80 -6.11 -9.38
C GLN A 383 10.03 -6.72 -8.22
N ASP A 384 8.70 -6.65 -8.27
CA ASP A 384 7.83 -7.42 -7.38
C ASP A 384 7.22 -8.63 -8.11
N ASP A 385 6.54 -9.48 -7.34
CA ASP A 385 5.86 -10.66 -7.86
C ASP A 385 4.49 -10.37 -8.50
N SER A 386 4.03 -9.13 -8.45
CA SER A 386 2.85 -8.63 -9.17
C SER A 386 3.21 -8.17 -10.58
N GLY A 387 4.51 -8.11 -10.91
CA GLY A 387 5.05 -7.73 -12.20
C GLY A 387 5.39 -6.24 -12.30
N ASN A 388 5.25 -5.46 -11.21
CA ASN A 388 5.76 -4.09 -11.20
C ASN A 388 7.28 -4.17 -11.23
N ARG A 389 7.87 -3.30 -12.04
CA ARG A 389 9.32 -3.28 -12.20
C ARG A 389 9.82 -1.88 -12.48
N GLN A 390 10.87 -1.49 -11.79
CA GLN A 390 11.59 -0.24 -12.03
C GLN A 390 13.05 -0.57 -12.35
N ILE A 391 13.51 -0.04 -13.48
CA ILE A 391 14.93 -0.11 -13.85
C ILE A 391 15.47 1.29 -13.77
N TYR A 392 16.50 1.47 -12.96
CA TYR A 392 17.12 2.77 -12.77
C TYR A 392 18.64 2.70 -12.85
N ARG A 393 19.21 3.84 -13.21
CA ARG A 393 20.65 4.06 -13.26
C ARG A 393 21.06 4.94 -12.09
N ILE A 394 22.16 4.59 -11.43
CA ILE A 394 22.78 5.42 -10.41
C ILE A 394 24.01 6.11 -11.02
N ARG A 395 24.16 7.41 -10.78
CA ARG A 395 25.36 8.20 -11.11
C ARG A 395 25.72 9.12 -9.95
N GLY A 396 26.80 8.80 -9.25
CA GLY A 396 27.12 9.46 -7.98
C GLY A 396 25.95 9.29 -6.99
N GLU A 397 25.35 10.39 -6.56
CA GLU A 397 24.20 10.39 -5.63
C GLU A 397 22.83 10.49 -6.32
N LYS A 398 22.80 10.48 -7.66
CA LYS A 398 21.56 10.66 -8.44
C LYS A 398 21.02 9.32 -8.90
N ILE A 399 19.72 9.12 -8.68
CA ILE A 399 18.93 8.02 -9.25
C ILE A 399 18.16 8.56 -10.45
N GLU A 400 18.26 7.86 -11.58
CA GLU A 400 17.50 8.16 -12.78
C GLU A 400 16.67 6.92 -13.15
N THR A 401 15.35 7.01 -13.03
CA THR A 401 14.44 5.95 -13.49
C THR A 401 14.42 5.91 -15.01
N ILE A 402 14.78 4.76 -15.58
CA ILE A 402 14.92 4.55 -17.02
C ILE A 402 13.70 3.83 -17.58
N CYS A 403 13.24 2.80 -16.86
CA CYS A 403 12.08 2.01 -17.23
C CYS A 403 11.14 1.93 -16.04
N GLU A 404 9.85 2.01 -16.34
CA GLU A 404 8.79 1.70 -15.39
C GLU A 404 7.81 0.75 -16.06
N PHE A 405 7.56 -0.37 -15.39
CA PHE A 405 6.62 -1.39 -15.80
C PHE A 405 5.50 -1.49 -14.77
N SER A 406 4.26 -1.52 -15.25
CA SER A 406 3.08 -1.77 -14.44
C SER A 406 2.70 -3.24 -14.55
N GLY A 407 2.71 -3.93 -13.42
CA GLY A 407 2.31 -5.31 -13.28
C GLY A 407 0.84 -5.45 -12.91
N HIS A 408 0.17 -6.39 -13.54
CA HIS A 408 -1.21 -6.75 -13.23
C HIS A 408 -1.33 -8.26 -13.10
N LEU A 409 -1.57 -8.74 -11.88
CA LEU A 409 -1.85 -10.14 -11.63
C LEU A 409 -3.17 -10.53 -12.31
N LEU A 410 -3.11 -11.63 -13.05
CA LEU A 410 -4.30 -12.28 -13.58
C LEU A 410 -4.79 -13.33 -12.59
N TYR A 411 -6.11 -13.54 -12.51
CA TYR A 411 -6.72 -14.48 -11.58
C TYR A 411 -7.60 -15.49 -12.30
N ASP A 412 -7.59 -16.71 -11.80
CA ASP A 412 -8.62 -17.70 -12.08
C ASP A 412 -9.62 -17.75 -10.91
N VAL A 413 -10.91 -17.85 -11.26
CA VAL A 413 -11.97 -18.10 -10.29
C VAL A 413 -11.98 -19.58 -9.95
N VAL A 414 -11.80 -19.89 -8.67
CA VAL A 414 -11.92 -21.25 -8.13
C VAL A 414 -13.24 -21.30 -7.37
N ASP A 415 -14.21 -22.03 -7.92
CA ASP A 415 -15.53 -22.18 -7.31
C ASP A 415 -15.42 -22.81 -5.93
N VAL A 416 -16.07 -22.18 -4.95
CA VAL A 416 -16.37 -22.83 -3.67
C VAL A 416 -17.74 -23.48 -3.85
N VAL A 417 -17.73 -24.79 -4.04
CA VAL A 417 -18.90 -25.67 -4.25
C VAL A 417 -20.18 -25.12 -3.61
N GLU A 418 -21.15 -24.73 -4.46
CA GLU A 418 -22.50 -24.37 -4.06
C GLU A 418 -23.12 -25.51 -3.24
N LYS A 419 -23.49 -25.23 -1.99
CA LYS A 419 -24.75 -25.78 -1.49
C LYS A 419 -25.84 -24.83 -1.98
N SER A 420 -26.51 -25.22 -3.06
CA SER A 420 -27.77 -24.63 -3.48
C SER A 420 -28.76 -24.70 -2.31
N GLU A 421 -29.28 -23.57 -1.86
CA GLU A 421 -30.51 -23.56 -1.05
C GLU A 421 -31.71 -23.52 -2.00
N GLU A 422 -32.55 -24.56 -1.90
CA GLU A 422 -33.96 -24.54 -2.34
C GLU A 422 -34.82 -23.63 -1.46
#